data_AF-A0A250FLH8-F1
#
_entry.id   AF-A0A250FLH8-F1
#
_cell.length_a   1.000
_cell.length_b   1.000
_cell.length_c   1.000
_cell.angle_alpha   90.00
_cell.angle_beta   90.00
_cell.angle_gamma   90.00
#
_symmetry.space_group_name_H-M   'P 1'
#
loop_
_entity.id
_entity.type
_entity.pdbx_description
1 polymer ?
#
loop_
_entity_poly.entity_id
_entity_poly.type
_entity_poly.pdbx_seq_one_letter_code
_entity_poly.pdbx_strand_id
1 'polypeptide(L)'
;MIAYYITIDIFGTELLIDEILKILGNKIKIDSIIHPNDMNKKGEKYDFGCISLSHPKVYIADDELVDYLSWLSDVIKEYFDIFYTLGMEEVWFYTNIYYTDSFLSLDLFDSDFFKQIASYKNKISISIPMNIYKETEQEIIEMLRERPY
;
A
#
# COMPACT_ATOMS: atom_id res chain seq x y z
N MET A 1 -4.98 -16.00 15.51
CA MET A 1 -3.82 -15.58 14.71
C MET A 1 -4.29 -14.51 13.74
N ILE A 2 -3.47 -13.49 13.52
CA ILE A 2 -3.80 -12.37 12.64
C ILE A 2 -2.61 -12.16 11.70
N ALA A 3 -2.92 -11.93 10.43
CA ALA A 3 -1.95 -11.45 9.45
C ALA A 3 -2.46 -10.18 8.78
N TYR A 4 -1.51 -9.33 8.41
CA TYR A 4 -1.77 -8.05 7.75
C TYR A 4 -1.08 -8.01 6.41
N TYR A 5 -1.71 -7.34 5.46
CA TYR A 5 -1.13 -6.97 4.19
C TYR A 5 -1.61 -5.56 3.81
N ILE A 6 -0.67 -4.62 3.67
CA ILE A 6 -0.96 -3.25 3.28
C ILE A 6 -0.32 -2.96 1.93
N THR A 7 -1.10 -2.45 0.97
CA THR A 7 -0.57 -1.82 -0.24
C THR A 7 -0.76 -0.31 -0.18
N ILE A 8 0.17 0.40 -0.81
CA ILE A 8 0.09 1.83 -1.06
C ILE A 8 -0.16 1.98 -2.56
N ASP A 9 -1.39 2.29 -2.92
CA ASP A 9 -1.75 2.52 -4.32
C ASP A 9 -1.68 4.01 -4.58
N ILE A 10 -0.79 4.41 -5.49
CA ILE A 10 -0.53 5.80 -5.87
C ILE A 10 -1.13 6.04 -7.24
N PHE A 11 -1.86 7.13 -7.35
CA PHE A 11 -2.67 7.44 -8.51
C PHE A 11 -2.44 8.85 -9.03
N GLY A 12 -2.60 9.05 -10.34
CA GLY A 12 -2.62 10.39 -10.93
C GLY A 12 -2.76 10.40 -12.45
N THR A 13 -3.39 11.45 -12.98
CA THR A 13 -3.61 11.63 -14.43
C THR A 13 -2.31 11.78 -15.22
N GLU A 14 -1.33 12.49 -14.68
CA GLU A 14 -0.01 12.73 -15.30
C GLU A 14 1.13 12.04 -14.53
N LEU A 15 0.83 10.93 -13.84
CA LEU A 15 1.78 10.23 -12.97
C LEU A 15 3.01 9.73 -13.74
N LEU A 16 4.21 10.22 -13.37
CA LEU A 16 5.49 9.87 -13.97
C LEU A 16 6.06 8.57 -13.38
N ILE A 17 5.40 7.44 -13.68
CA ILE A 17 5.71 6.13 -13.11
C ILE A 17 7.17 5.71 -13.33
N ASP A 18 7.72 5.94 -14.52
CA ASP A 18 9.11 5.54 -14.81
C ASP A 18 10.13 6.27 -13.94
N GLU A 19 9.85 7.52 -13.55
CA GLU A 19 10.71 8.27 -12.63
C GLU A 19 10.53 7.79 -11.18
N ILE A 20 9.30 7.44 -10.78
CA ILE A 20 9.01 6.82 -9.48
C ILE A 20 9.82 5.51 -9.33
N LEU A 21 9.79 4.63 -10.34
CA LEU A 21 10.49 3.35 -10.30
C LEU A 21 12.01 3.49 -10.15
N LYS A 22 12.63 4.49 -10.78
CA LYS A 22 14.07 4.78 -10.64
C LYS A 22 14.45 5.16 -9.20
N ILE A 23 13.55 5.83 -8.49
CA ILE A 23 13.78 6.32 -7.12
C ILE A 23 13.59 5.21 -6.09
N LEU A 24 12.56 4.37 -6.27
CA LEU A 24 12.22 3.29 -5.34
C LEU A 24 13.29 2.17 -5.28
N GLY A 25 13.91 1.85 -6.41
CA GLY A 25 14.89 0.76 -6.50
C GLY A 25 14.34 -0.57 -5.99
N ASN A 26 15.15 -1.34 -5.26
CA ASN A 26 14.78 -2.67 -4.74
C ASN A 26 14.26 -2.65 -3.29
N LYS A 27 13.98 -1.46 -2.72
CA LYS A 27 13.57 -1.33 -1.30
C LYS A 27 12.08 -1.63 -1.08
N ILE A 28 11.29 -1.56 -2.14
CA ILE A 28 9.84 -1.66 -2.11
C ILE A 28 9.42 -2.65 -3.19
N LYS A 29 8.44 -3.50 -2.90
CA LYS A 29 7.87 -4.40 -3.89
C LYS A 29 6.85 -3.64 -4.74
N ILE A 30 6.85 -3.89 -6.04
CA ILE A 30 5.86 -3.36 -6.97
C ILE A 30 4.82 -4.46 -7.24
N ASP A 31 3.55 -4.21 -6.91
CA ASP A 31 2.47 -5.18 -7.07
C ASP A 31 1.79 -5.04 -8.43
N SER A 32 1.61 -3.81 -8.91
CA SER A 32 1.06 -3.54 -10.23
C SER A 32 1.44 -2.15 -10.73
N ILE A 33 1.45 -2.01 -12.05
CA ILE A 33 1.67 -0.75 -12.76
C ILE A 33 0.61 -0.64 -13.85
N ILE A 34 0.01 0.54 -13.96
CA ILE A 34 -0.84 0.97 -15.07
C ILE A 34 -0.36 2.37 -15.44
N HIS A 35 0.26 2.53 -16.61
CA HIS A 35 0.62 3.87 -17.08
C HIS A 35 -0.64 4.63 -17.52
N PRO A 36 -0.69 5.98 -17.39
CA PRO A 36 -1.83 6.77 -17.84
C PRO A 36 -2.22 6.52 -19.31
N ASN A 37 -1.23 6.19 -20.14
CA ASN A 37 -1.41 5.92 -21.57
C ASN A 37 -1.68 4.44 -21.91
N ASP A 38 -1.71 3.54 -20.92
CA ASP A 38 -2.02 2.14 -21.16
C ASP A 38 -3.45 1.97 -21.64
N MET A 39 -3.67 0.92 -22.44
CA MET A 39 -4.98 0.61 -23.00
C MET A 39 -5.62 -0.52 -22.20
N ASN A 40 -6.88 -0.34 -21.84
CA ASN A 40 -7.68 -1.38 -21.22
C ASN A 40 -8.03 -2.50 -22.24
N LYS A 41 -8.65 -3.59 -21.76
CA LYS A 41 -9.03 -4.73 -22.61
C LYS A 41 -10.01 -4.39 -23.76
N LYS A 42 -10.64 -3.22 -23.71
CA LYS A 42 -11.56 -2.71 -24.74
C LYS A 42 -10.87 -1.78 -25.73
N GLY A 43 -9.57 -1.51 -25.56
CA GLY A 43 -8.81 -0.60 -26.42
C GLY A 43 -9.07 0.88 -26.11
N GLU A 44 -9.50 1.21 -24.89
CA GLU A 44 -9.62 2.60 -24.41
C GLU A 44 -8.45 2.90 -23.49
N LYS A 45 -7.92 4.13 -23.53
CA LYS A 45 -6.89 4.52 -22.57
C LYS A 45 -7.45 4.53 -21.15
N TYR A 46 -6.63 4.16 -20.17
CA TYR A 46 -7.00 4.34 -18.77
C TYR A 46 -7.15 5.82 -18.40
N ASP A 47 -6.42 6.71 -19.10
CA ASP A 47 -6.36 8.16 -18.85
C ASP A 47 -5.98 8.52 -17.40
N PHE A 48 -5.43 7.53 -16.68
CA PHE A 48 -5.09 7.60 -15.27
C PHE A 48 -4.03 6.56 -14.91
N GLY A 49 -2.96 7.00 -14.26
CA GLY A 49 -1.86 6.16 -13.84
C GLY A 49 -2.11 5.54 -12.46
N CYS A 50 -1.61 4.33 -12.25
CA CYS A 50 -1.58 3.65 -10.97
C CYS A 50 -0.26 2.90 -10.79
N ILE A 51 0.35 3.04 -9.62
CA ILE A 51 1.43 2.16 -9.16
C ILE A 51 1.09 1.67 -7.76
N SER A 52 1.04 0.35 -7.59
CA SER A 52 0.77 -0.30 -6.29
C SER A 52 2.08 -0.79 -5.69
N LEU A 53 2.31 -0.38 -4.45
CA LEU A 53 3.53 -0.64 -3.69
C LEU A 53 3.23 -1.45 -2.44
N SER A 54 4.11 -2.38 -2.08
CA SER A 54 4.03 -3.07 -0.80
C SER A 54 5.40 -3.32 -0.16
N HIS A 55 5.35 -3.67 1.12
CA HIS A 55 6.53 -4.12 1.83
C HIS A 55 7.10 -5.39 1.18
N PRO A 56 8.44 -5.54 1.05
CA PRO A 56 9.04 -6.75 0.45
C PRO A 56 8.63 -8.06 1.12
N LYS A 57 8.32 -8.03 2.41
CA LYS A 57 7.59 -9.09 3.11
C LYS A 57 6.10 -8.73 3.11
N VAL A 58 5.35 -9.27 2.16
CA VAL A 58 3.96 -8.89 1.84
C VAL A 58 3.01 -9.11 3.01
N TYR A 59 2.96 -10.35 3.53
CA TYR A 59 2.18 -10.71 4.70
C TYR A 59 3.05 -10.70 5.95
N ILE A 60 2.51 -10.13 7.02
CA ILE A 60 3.16 -10.10 8.34
C ILE A 60 2.21 -10.56 9.42
N ALA A 61 2.76 -11.19 10.46
CA ALA A 61 2.02 -11.54 11.65
C ALA A 61 1.91 -10.34 12.62
N ASP A 62 1.03 -10.46 13.60
CA ASP A 62 0.75 -9.42 14.60
C ASP A 62 1.97 -8.99 15.42
N ASP A 63 2.91 -9.89 15.68
CA ASP A 63 4.15 -9.59 16.39
C ASP A 63 5.14 -8.73 15.59
N GLU A 64 4.99 -8.68 14.26
CA GLU A 64 5.84 -7.89 13.35
C GLU A 64 5.16 -6.59 12.90
N LEU A 65 3.93 -6.34 13.35
CA LEU A 65 3.12 -5.22 12.89
C LEU A 65 3.75 -3.86 13.17
N VAL A 66 4.39 -3.70 14.33
CA VAL A 66 5.02 -2.42 14.72
C VAL A 66 6.14 -2.05 13.74
N ASP A 67 7.01 -2.99 13.41
CA ASP A 67 8.12 -2.75 12.47
C ASP A 67 7.60 -2.45 11.06
N TYR A 68 6.52 -3.14 10.65
CA TYR A 68 5.87 -2.94 9.36
C TYR A 68 5.22 -1.55 9.23
N LEU A 69 4.55 -1.08 10.27
CA LEU A 69 3.99 0.27 10.31
C LEU A 69 5.07 1.35 10.39
N SER A 70 6.20 1.06 11.04
CA SER A 70 7.37 1.95 11.00
C SER A 70 7.90 2.11 9.59
N TRP A 71 8.06 1.01 8.84
CA TRP A 71 8.45 1.06 7.42
C TRP A 71 7.46 1.89 6.60
N LEU A 72 6.16 1.70 6.80
CA LEU A 72 5.13 2.48 6.10
C LEU A 72 5.27 3.99 6.39
N SER A 73 5.52 4.36 7.65
CA SER A 73 5.77 5.75 8.03
C SER A 73 7.01 6.31 7.33
N ASP A 74 8.09 5.54 7.25
CA ASP A 74 9.33 5.95 6.58
C ASP A 74 9.13 6.15 5.08
N VAL A 75 8.38 5.26 4.41
CA VAL A 75 8.00 5.41 2.99
C VAL A 75 7.24 6.72 2.76
N ILE A 76 6.28 7.04 3.62
CA ILE A 76 5.51 8.30 3.51
C ILE A 76 6.45 9.51 3.68
N LYS A 77 7.32 9.51 4.69
CA LYS A 77 8.29 10.60 4.94
C LYS A 77 9.27 10.78 3.80
N GLU A 78 9.82 9.68 3.27
CA GLU A 78 10.90 9.72 2.28
C GLU A 78 10.36 10.10 0.90
N TYR A 79 9.18 9.62 0.52
CA TYR A 79 8.76 9.64 -0.88
C TYR A 79 7.50 10.46 -1.21
N PHE A 80 6.59 10.78 -0.28
CA PHE A 80 5.31 11.39 -0.68
C PHE A 80 5.45 12.76 -1.32
N ASP A 81 6.35 13.62 -0.84
CA ASP A 81 6.59 14.92 -1.49
C ASP A 81 7.19 14.74 -2.89
N ILE A 82 8.04 13.71 -3.08
CA ILE A 82 8.60 13.37 -4.39
C ILE A 82 7.48 12.88 -5.32
N PHE A 83 6.65 11.94 -4.88
CA PHE A 83 5.52 11.43 -5.66
C PHE A 83 4.55 12.54 -6.04
N TYR A 84 4.28 13.48 -5.12
CA TYR A 84 3.46 14.65 -5.42
C TYR A 84 4.05 15.48 -6.56
N THR A 85 5.37 15.74 -6.55
CA THR A 85 6.03 16.44 -7.66
C THR A 85 6.03 15.65 -8.98
N LEU A 86 5.87 14.33 -8.90
CA LEU A 86 5.80 13.41 -10.04
C LEU A 86 4.36 13.11 -10.48
N GLY A 87 3.37 13.89 -10.02
CA GLY A 87 2.00 13.80 -10.50
C GLY A 87 1.08 12.91 -9.67
N MET A 88 1.43 12.58 -8.42
CA MET A 88 0.49 11.93 -7.50
C MET A 88 -0.64 12.89 -7.12
N GLU A 89 -1.88 12.44 -7.35
CA GLU A 89 -3.12 13.16 -7.04
C GLU A 89 -3.92 12.46 -5.93
N GLU A 90 -3.78 11.14 -5.82
CA GLU A 90 -4.51 10.31 -4.88
C GLU A 90 -3.66 9.14 -4.37
N VAL A 91 -3.85 8.77 -3.11
CA VAL A 91 -3.18 7.62 -2.50
C VAL A 91 -4.13 6.81 -1.63
N TRP A 92 -4.10 5.48 -1.80
CA TRP A 92 -4.88 4.53 -1.01
C TRP A 92 -3.96 3.65 -0.18
N PHE A 93 -4.21 3.57 1.12
CA PHE A 93 -3.58 2.62 2.03
C PHE A 93 -4.49 1.39 2.18
N TYR A 94 -4.43 0.48 1.22
CA TYR A 94 -5.31 -0.68 1.17
C TYR A 94 -4.90 -1.71 2.21
N THR A 95 -5.72 -1.90 3.23
CA THR A 95 -5.40 -2.75 4.37
C THR A 95 -6.24 -4.02 4.34
N ASN A 96 -5.59 -5.17 4.16
CA ASN A 96 -6.22 -6.48 4.29
C ASN A 96 -5.83 -7.10 5.63
N ILE A 97 -6.83 -7.51 6.40
CA ILE A 97 -6.68 -8.15 7.70
C ILE A 97 -7.26 -9.55 7.62
N TYR A 98 -6.42 -10.56 7.88
CA TYR A 98 -6.81 -11.97 7.91
C TYR A 98 -6.73 -12.45 9.35
N TYR A 99 -7.84 -12.98 9.89
CA TYR A 99 -7.89 -13.40 11.29
C TYR A 99 -8.58 -14.75 11.46
N THR A 100 -8.15 -15.52 12.45
CA THR A 100 -8.85 -16.74 12.91
C THR A 100 -9.92 -16.38 13.95
N ASP A 101 -10.39 -17.33 14.76
CA ASP A 101 -11.28 -17.05 15.91
C ASP A 101 -10.61 -16.25 17.08
N SER A 102 -9.56 -15.48 16.81
CA SER A 102 -8.93 -14.57 17.78
C SER A 102 -9.67 -13.24 17.88
N PHE A 103 -9.52 -12.56 19.03
CA PHE A 103 -9.96 -11.17 19.18
C PHE A 103 -9.19 -10.28 18.20
N LEU A 104 -9.91 -9.59 17.31
CA LEU A 104 -9.34 -8.63 16.37
C LEU A 104 -9.40 -7.22 16.97
N SER A 105 -8.23 -6.63 17.22
CA SER A 105 -8.13 -5.19 17.49
C SER A 105 -8.03 -4.43 16.17
N LEU A 106 -8.83 -3.37 16.01
CA LEU A 106 -8.74 -2.47 14.86
C LEU A 106 -7.89 -1.22 15.14
N ASP A 107 -7.22 -1.17 16.29
CA ASP A 107 -6.27 -0.12 16.67
C ASP A 107 -4.93 -0.29 15.93
N LEU A 108 -5.00 -0.44 14.60
CA LEU A 108 -3.85 -0.70 13.73
C LEU A 108 -2.98 0.55 13.55
N PHE A 109 -3.60 1.67 13.18
CA PHE A 109 -2.90 2.93 12.93
C PHE A 109 -2.98 3.82 14.16
N ASP A 110 -1.83 4.35 14.58
CA ASP A 110 -1.78 5.27 15.70
C ASP A 110 -2.08 6.73 15.29
N SER A 111 -2.15 7.61 16.28
CA SER A 111 -2.44 9.02 16.03
C SER A 111 -1.39 9.73 15.18
N ASP A 112 -0.14 9.25 15.20
CA ASP A 112 0.97 9.89 14.51
C ASP A 112 0.96 9.54 13.02
N PHE A 113 0.60 8.30 12.67
CA PHE A 113 0.28 7.93 11.28
C PHE A 113 -0.82 8.82 10.69
N PHE A 114 -1.93 8.99 11.41
CA PHE A 114 -3.03 9.83 10.94
C PHE A 114 -2.63 11.30 10.77
N LYS A 115 -1.82 11.86 11.71
CA LYS A 115 -1.27 13.21 11.56
C LYS A 115 -0.36 13.33 10.35
N GLN A 116 0.48 12.31 10.11
CA GLN A 116 1.41 12.28 9.00
C GLN A 116 0.67 12.36 7.66
N ILE A 117 -0.29 11.47 7.41
CA ILE A 117 -1.06 11.49 6.15
C ILE A 117 -1.94 12.73 6.06
N ALA A 118 -2.54 13.20 7.17
CA ALA A 118 -3.37 14.40 7.18
C ALA A 118 -2.60 15.68 6.81
N SER A 119 -1.27 15.69 6.93
CA SER A 119 -0.44 16.81 6.46
C SER A 119 -0.47 16.98 4.93
N TYR A 120 -0.81 15.92 4.18
CA TYR A 120 -0.93 15.91 2.72
C TYR A 120 -2.37 16.14 2.22
N LYS A 121 -3.37 16.20 3.10
CA LYS A 121 -4.81 16.24 2.73
C LYS A 121 -5.23 17.40 1.81
N ASN A 122 -4.48 18.49 1.79
CA ASN A 122 -4.75 19.66 0.94
C ASN A 122 -4.02 19.58 -0.42
N LYS A 123 -3.14 18.60 -0.60
CA LYS A 123 -2.35 18.36 -1.82
C LYS A 123 -2.95 17.23 -2.65
N ILE A 124 -3.39 16.16 -1.98
CA ILE A 124 -3.84 14.91 -2.60
C ILE A 124 -5.08 14.37 -1.87
N SER A 125 -5.84 13.53 -2.58
CA SER A 125 -6.88 12.69 -1.98
C SER A 125 -6.24 11.51 -1.25
N ILE A 126 -6.79 11.14 -0.08
CA ILE A 126 -6.25 10.06 0.75
C ILE A 126 -7.39 9.15 1.18
N SER A 127 -7.24 7.85 0.93
CA SER A 127 -8.19 6.82 1.34
C SER A 127 -7.49 5.71 2.12
N ILE A 128 -8.22 5.07 3.04
CA ILE A 128 -7.73 3.91 3.81
C ILE A 128 -8.80 2.82 3.73
N PRO A 129 -8.98 2.18 2.56
CA PRO A 129 -9.89 1.06 2.44
C PRO A 129 -9.38 -0.12 3.28
N MET A 130 -10.32 -0.82 3.95
CA MET A 130 -10.00 -1.94 4.81
C MET A 130 -10.91 -3.12 4.50
N ASN A 131 -10.31 -4.28 4.25
CA ASN A 131 -11.00 -5.55 4.15
C ASN A 131 -10.62 -6.45 5.32
N ILE A 132 -11.61 -7.17 5.85
CA ILE A 132 -11.44 -8.06 6.98
C ILE A 132 -11.95 -9.44 6.59
N TYR A 133 -11.07 -10.43 6.62
CA TYR A 133 -11.32 -11.79 6.20
C TYR A 133 -11.14 -12.75 7.37
N LYS A 134 -12.14 -13.62 7.58
CA LYS A 134 -12.03 -14.71 8.52
C LYS A 134 -11.48 -15.93 7.81
N GLU A 135 -10.34 -16.44 8.28
CA GLU A 135 -9.62 -17.56 7.67
C GLU A 135 -9.31 -18.65 8.71
N THR A 136 -8.91 -19.82 8.24
CA THR A 136 -8.35 -20.88 9.09
C THR A 136 -6.90 -20.58 9.46
N GLU A 137 -6.42 -21.15 10.57
CA GLU A 137 -5.02 -21.00 10.98
C GLU A 137 -4.05 -21.50 9.91
N GLN A 138 -4.40 -22.59 9.22
CA GLN A 138 -3.57 -23.15 8.15
C GLN A 138 -3.43 -22.19 6.96
N GLU A 139 -4.53 -21.56 6.52
CA GLU A 139 -4.49 -20.58 5.43
C GLU A 139 -3.60 -19.39 5.78
N ILE A 140 -3.71 -18.85 7.00
CA ILE A 140 -2.84 -17.74 7.42
C ILE A 140 -1.36 -18.17 7.52
N ILE A 141 -1.08 -19.39 7.99
CA ILE A 141 0.29 -19.93 8.00
C ILE A 141 0.84 -20.05 6.57
N GLU A 142 0.02 -20.47 5.61
CA GLU A 142 0.40 -20.55 4.21
C GLU A 142 0.69 -19.16 3.63
N MET A 143 -0.19 -18.17 3.87
CA MET A 143 0.02 -16.76 3.47
C MET A 143 1.33 -16.19 4.05
N LEU A 144 1.62 -16.39 5.34
CA LEU A 144 2.86 -15.90 5.96
C LEU A 144 4.13 -16.59 5.44
N ARG A 145 3.99 -17.80 4.86
CA ARG A 145 5.08 -18.51 4.21
C ARG A 145 5.26 -18.09 2.76
N GLU A 146 4.22 -17.53 2.12
CA GLU A 146 4.34 -16.96 0.78
C GLU A 146 5.38 -15.83 0.82
N ARG A 147 6.52 -16.11 0.20
CA ARG A 147 7.49 -15.08 -0.13
C ARG A 147 7.11 -14.55 -1.51
N PRO A 148 6.87 -13.24 -1.68
CA PRO A 148 6.76 -12.70 -3.03
C PRO A 148 8.04 -13.04 -3.81
N TYR A 149 7.84 -13.53 -5.03
CA TYR A 149 8.90 -13.88 -5.98
C TYR A 149 9.72 -12.67 -6.42
#